data_AF-A0A952IN58-F1
#
_entry.id   AF-A0A952IN58-F1
#
_cell.length_a   1.000
_cell.length_b   1.000
_cell.length_c   1.000
_cell.angle_alpha   90.00
_cell.angle_beta   90.00
_cell.angle_gamma   90.00
#
_symmetry.space_group_name_H-M   'P 1'
#
loop_
_entity.id
_entity.type
_entity.pdbx_description
1 polymer ?
#
loop_
_entity_poly.entity_id
_entity_poly.type
_entity_poly.pdbx_seq_one_letter_code
_entity_poly.pdbx_strand_id
1 'polypeptide(L)'
;MENSTLVFIIIIEAVIIVWLASKLKQYQKFERLLSPDAAGENSKAKEAKASADQSSDKSEYSTDDMDLAPLLTADSQELAEAAVLDMPGFDPEANIEEAKRVQLVMARCRYAEFYLEQLDDDYERGQFHQIVNSCLNTARNISDPFFRSSALQPIVLLLDKADWQDKRDQVMTEVSDDLVRQRIDAQLGELVS
;
A
#
# COMPACT_ATOMS: atom_id res chain seq x y z
N MET A 1 -33.47 5.36 -38.13
CA MET A 1 -32.21 5.33 -37.36
C MET A 1 -32.31 4.53 -36.05
N GLU A 2 -33.44 3.87 -35.77
CA GLU A 2 -33.69 3.23 -34.45
C GLU A 2 -33.09 1.81 -34.33
N ASN A 3 -32.96 1.08 -35.45
CA ASN A 3 -32.42 -0.28 -35.44
C ASN A 3 -30.91 -0.34 -35.17
N SER A 4 -30.18 0.74 -35.46
CA SER A 4 -28.72 0.79 -35.26
C SER A 4 -28.34 0.91 -33.79
N THR A 5 -29.15 1.64 -33.01
CA THR A 5 -28.93 1.82 -31.57
C THR A 5 -29.20 0.52 -30.81
N LEU A 6 -30.24 -0.21 -31.21
CA LEU A 6 -30.64 -1.48 -30.61
C LEU A 6 -29.56 -2.57 -30.83
N VAL A 7 -29.00 -2.63 -32.05
CA VAL A 7 -27.86 -3.53 -32.35
C VAL A 7 -26.61 -3.17 -31.54
N PHE A 8 -26.35 -1.88 -31.33
CA PHE A 8 -25.20 -1.43 -30.55
C PHE A 8 -25.31 -1.82 -29.07
N ILE A 9 -26.50 -1.69 -28.48
CA ILE A 9 -26.77 -2.11 -27.10
C ILE A 9 -26.57 -3.62 -26.94
N ILE A 10 -27.10 -4.43 -27.87
CA ILE A 10 -26.95 -5.90 -27.83
C ILE A 10 -25.48 -6.31 -27.91
N ILE A 11 -24.67 -5.64 -28.72
CA ILE A 11 -23.24 -5.93 -28.86
C ILE A 11 -22.50 -5.60 -27.55
N ILE A 12 -22.79 -4.46 -26.92
CA ILE A 12 -22.18 -4.08 -25.64
C ILE A 12 -22.53 -5.09 -24.54
N GLU A 13 -23.80 -5.47 -24.43
CA GLU A 13 -24.24 -6.47 -23.45
C GLU A 13 -23.54 -7.82 -23.66
N ALA A 14 -23.41 -8.27 -24.91
CA ALA A 14 -22.70 -9.51 -25.21
C ALA A 14 -21.22 -9.45 -24.79
N VAL A 15 -20.54 -8.32 -24.99
CA VAL A 15 -19.15 -8.13 -24.56
C VAL A 15 -19.02 -8.16 -23.04
N ILE A 16 -19.96 -7.52 -22.32
CA ILE A 16 -19.99 -7.51 -20.85
C ILE A 16 -20.18 -8.94 -20.31
N ILE A 17 -21.11 -9.70 -20.87
CA ILE A 17 -21.38 -11.09 -20.46
C ILE A 17 -20.16 -11.99 -20.72
N VAL A 18 -19.51 -11.87 -21.86
CA VAL A 18 -18.29 -12.64 -22.19
C VAL A 18 -17.14 -12.27 -21.25
N TRP A 19 -16.99 -10.99 -20.91
CA TRP A 19 -15.99 -10.51 -19.96
C TRP A 19 -16.22 -11.06 -18.54
N LEU A 20 -17.47 -11.02 -18.07
CA LEU A 20 -17.88 -11.60 -16.78
C LEU A 20 -17.62 -13.11 -16.73
N ALA A 21 -17.94 -13.85 -17.79
CA ALA A 21 -17.68 -15.29 -17.88
C ALA A 21 -16.17 -15.61 -17.88
N SER A 22 -15.35 -14.76 -18.51
CA SER A 22 -13.89 -14.88 -18.50
C SER A 22 -13.30 -14.67 -17.10
N LYS A 23 -13.85 -13.71 -16.34
CA LYS A 23 -13.50 -13.49 -14.93
C LYS A 23 -13.94 -14.66 -14.04
N LEU A 24 -15.11 -15.25 -14.28
CA LEU A 24 -15.60 -16.43 -13.56
C LEU A 24 -14.67 -17.65 -13.71
N LYS A 25 -14.08 -17.86 -14.89
CA LYS A 25 -13.05 -18.89 -15.10
C LYS A 25 -11.77 -18.66 -14.30
N GLN A 26 -11.44 -17.42 -13.93
CA GLN A 26 -10.31 -17.15 -13.05
C GLN A 26 -10.60 -17.59 -11.61
N TYR A 27 -11.84 -17.44 -11.12
CA TYR A 27 -12.23 -17.90 -9.77
C TYR A 27 -12.20 -19.42 -9.63
N GLN A 28 -12.55 -20.18 -10.68
CA GLN A 28 -12.42 -21.66 -10.66
C GLN A 28 -10.96 -22.15 -10.58
N LYS A 29 -9.99 -21.36 -11.06
CA LYS A 29 -8.56 -21.68 -10.89
C LYS A 29 -8.11 -21.49 -9.44
N PHE A 30 -8.72 -20.57 -8.70
CA PHE A 30 -8.44 -20.36 -7.28
C PHE A 30 -9.01 -21.48 -6.41
N GLU A 31 -10.22 -22.00 -6.71
CA GLU A 31 -10.75 -23.15 -5.97
C GLU A 31 -9.84 -24.39 -6.08
N ARG A 32 -9.20 -24.60 -7.24
CA ARG A 32 -8.26 -25.71 -7.44
C ARG A 32 -6.96 -25.58 -6.63
N LEU A 33 -6.61 -24.37 -6.19
CA LEU A 33 -5.46 -24.10 -5.31
C LEU A 33 -5.84 -24.18 -3.82
N LEU A 34 -7.13 -24.14 -3.51
CA LEU A 34 -7.67 -24.20 -2.15
C LEU A 34 -8.16 -25.60 -1.76
N SER A 35 -8.19 -26.57 -2.69
CA SER A 35 -8.36 -27.99 -2.36
C SER A 35 -7.15 -28.49 -1.55
N PRO A 36 -7.32 -28.83 -0.25
CA PRO A 36 -6.24 -29.34 0.57
C PRO A 36 -6.10 -30.84 0.30
N ASP A 37 -5.33 -31.21 -0.71
CA ASP A 37 -4.86 -32.59 -0.83
C ASP A 37 -3.53 -32.63 -1.61
N ALA A 38 -2.46 -32.26 -0.91
CA ALA A 38 -1.09 -32.75 -1.11
C ALA A 38 -0.18 -32.11 -0.05
N ALA A 39 -0.35 -32.50 1.20
CA ALA A 39 0.72 -32.42 2.18
C ALA A 39 1.78 -33.48 1.80
N GLY A 40 3.04 -33.08 1.70
CA GLY A 40 4.12 -34.05 1.53
C GLY A 40 5.47 -33.40 1.27
N GLU A 41 6.18 -33.12 2.38
CA GLU A 41 7.64 -33.35 2.54
C GLU A 41 8.62 -32.54 1.64
N ASN A 42 9.80 -32.11 2.07
CA ASN A 42 10.50 -32.10 3.35
C ASN A 42 11.71 -31.17 3.15
N SER A 43 11.97 -30.36 4.17
CA SER A 43 13.24 -29.88 4.72
C SER A 43 14.57 -30.44 4.19
N LYS A 44 15.60 -29.55 4.19
CA LYS A 44 17.06 -29.73 4.49
C LYS A 44 17.92 -29.01 3.45
N ALA A 45 19.05 -28.37 3.74
CA ALA A 45 19.85 -28.19 4.95
C ALA A 45 20.84 -27.03 4.66
N LYS A 46 21.33 -26.34 5.69
CA LYS A 46 22.59 -25.60 5.57
C LYS A 46 23.38 -25.72 6.87
N GLU A 47 24.28 -26.69 6.88
CA GLU A 47 25.38 -26.80 7.84
C GLU A 47 26.57 -25.96 7.38
N ALA A 48 27.13 -25.24 8.36
CA ALA A 48 28.52 -24.88 8.60
C ALA A 48 29.55 -24.89 7.45
N LYS A 49 30.26 -23.77 7.33
CA LYS A 49 31.73 -23.81 7.21
C LYS A 49 32.39 -22.58 7.83
N ALA A 50 33.48 -22.86 8.53
CA ALA A 50 34.23 -21.97 9.40
C ALA A 50 35.40 -21.27 8.69
N SER A 51 35.94 -20.29 9.42
CA SER A 51 37.36 -19.96 9.65
C SER A 51 38.14 -19.01 8.72
N ALA A 52 38.98 -18.23 9.44
CA ALA A 52 40.18 -17.44 9.07
C ALA A 52 39.93 -15.99 8.61
N ASP A 53 40.24 -14.91 9.36
CA ASP A 53 41.42 -14.46 10.15
C ASP A 53 42.30 -13.46 9.38
N GLN A 54 42.60 -12.33 10.06
CA GLN A 54 43.65 -11.31 9.83
C GLN A 54 43.69 -10.53 8.50
N SER A 55 44.20 -9.29 8.36
CA SER A 55 44.49 -8.11 9.19
C SER A 55 45.34 -7.16 8.30
N SER A 56 45.26 -5.83 8.51
CA SER A 56 46.09 -4.76 7.91
C SER A 56 45.85 -4.49 6.41
N ASP A 57 46.06 -3.31 5.83
CA ASP A 57 46.84 -2.14 6.23
C ASP A 57 46.34 -0.90 5.46
N LYS A 58 46.76 0.24 5.99
CA LYS A 58 46.51 1.66 5.68
C LYS A 58 46.98 2.09 4.27
N SER A 59 46.22 2.96 3.60
CA SER A 59 46.83 4.12 2.90
C SER A 59 45.84 5.29 2.73
N GLU A 60 46.28 6.46 3.18
CA GLU A 60 45.74 7.76 2.84
C GLU A 60 46.33 8.19 1.48
N TYR A 61 45.51 8.73 0.58
CA TYR A 61 45.97 9.76 -0.35
C TYR A 61 44.84 10.73 -0.69
N SER A 62 45.19 12.01 -0.66
CA SER A 62 44.33 13.18 -0.81
C SER A 62 44.10 13.59 -2.27
N THR A 63 43.00 14.35 -2.43
CA THR A 63 42.82 15.56 -3.26
C THR A 63 42.80 15.51 -4.80
N ASP A 64 41.68 16.05 -5.29
CA ASP A 64 41.50 17.03 -6.37
C ASP A 64 41.19 16.58 -7.81
N ASP A 65 40.00 17.04 -8.23
CA ASP A 65 39.55 17.51 -9.54
C ASP A 65 39.74 16.61 -10.77
N MET A 66 38.62 16.19 -11.37
CA MET A 66 38.27 16.59 -12.74
C MET A 66 36.81 16.28 -13.08
N ASP A 67 36.15 17.32 -13.57
CA ASP A 67 34.81 17.41 -14.12
C ASP A 67 34.66 16.62 -15.45
N LEU A 68 33.42 16.53 -15.95
CA LEU A 68 32.93 15.90 -17.20
C LEU A 68 32.26 14.51 -17.10
N ALA A 69 30.94 14.53 -16.86
CA ALA A 69 30.00 13.71 -17.64
C ALA A 69 30.07 14.15 -19.14
N PRO A 70 29.65 13.35 -20.16
CA PRO A 70 28.57 12.36 -20.09
C PRO A 70 28.76 11.09 -20.95
N LEU A 71 28.34 9.92 -20.48
CA LEU A 71 28.06 8.80 -21.38
C LEU A 71 26.98 7.88 -20.82
N LEU A 72 25.79 8.03 -21.40
CA LEU A 72 24.73 7.04 -21.40
C LEU A 72 25.24 5.79 -22.12
N THR A 73 25.63 4.77 -21.37
CA THR A 73 25.74 3.41 -21.89
C THR A 73 24.81 2.51 -21.10
N ALA A 74 23.99 1.79 -21.85
CA ALA A 74 22.86 0.95 -21.45
C ALA A 74 23.24 -0.24 -20.56
N ASP A 75 23.69 0.03 -19.34
CA ASP A 75 24.05 -1.00 -18.34
C ASP A 75 23.56 -0.63 -16.92
N SER A 76 22.61 0.32 -16.83
CA SER A 76 22.14 0.90 -15.57
C SER A 76 21.14 0.04 -14.80
N GLN A 77 20.77 -1.15 -15.29
CA GLN A 77 19.74 -1.96 -14.63
C GLN A 77 20.34 -2.97 -13.62
N GLU A 78 21.53 -3.53 -13.87
CA GLU A 78 22.23 -4.38 -12.89
C GLU A 78 22.94 -3.57 -11.79
N LEU A 79 23.39 -2.35 -12.12
CA LEU A 79 24.09 -1.47 -11.16
C LEU A 79 23.13 -0.71 -10.23
N ALA A 80 21.85 -0.62 -10.58
CA ALA A 80 20.82 -0.04 -9.71
C ALA A 80 20.34 -1.00 -8.61
N GLU A 81 20.49 -2.32 -8.81
CA GLU A 81 20.17 -3.33 -7.78
C GLU A 81 21.34 -3.56 -6.80
N ALA A 82 22.58 -3.33 -7.23
CA ALA A 82 23.76 -3.48 -6.38
C ALA A 82 24.13 -2.21 -5.59
N ALA A 83 23.57 -1.06 -5.96
CA ALA A 83 23.70 0.19 -5.22
C ALA A 83 22.50 0.43 -4.30
N VAL A 84 21.96 -0.65 -3.69
CA VAL A 84 21.23 -0.52 -2.43
C VAL A 84 22.19 0.16 -1.48
N LEU A 85 21.95 1.46 -1.28
CA LEU A 85 22.62 2.29 -0.30
C LEU A 85 22.57 1.49 1.01
N ASP A 86 23.69 0.87 1.39
CA ASP A 86 23.87 0.20 2.67
C ASP A 86 23.95 1.29 3.74
N MET A 87 22.81 1.95 3.94
CA MET A 87 22.62 2.94 4.97
C MET A 87 22.22 2.15 6.22
N PRO A 88 23.02 2.22 7.30
CA PRO A 88 22.76 1.43 8.49
C PRO A 88 21.35 1.73 9.02
N GLY A 89 20.49 0.70 9.05
CA GLY A 89 19.10 0.78 9.52
C GLY A 89 18.02 0.86 8.44
N PHE A 90 18.37 0.81 7.14
CA PHE A 90 17.40 0.77 6.05
C PHE A 90 17.11 -0.69 5.64
N ASP A 91 16.00 -1.26 6.12
CA ASP A 91 15.47 -2.52 5.59
C ASP A 91 14.42 -2.19 4.49
N PRO A 92 14.80 -2.25 3.20
CA PRO A 92 13.91 -1.90 2.11
C PRO A 92 12.66 -2.79 2.07
N GLU A 93 12.75 -4.05 2.48
CA GLU A 93 11.63 -4.98 2.40
C GLU A 93 10.57 -4.67 3.47
N ALA A 94 10.99 -4.35 4.70
CA ALA A 94 10.10 -3.88 5.75
C ALA A 94 9.38 -2.59 5.36
N ASN A 95 10.10 -1.66 4.73
CA ASN A 95 9.55 -0.40 4.24
C ASN A 95 8.50 -0.62 3.12
N ILE A 96 8.76 -1.53 2.18
CA ILE A 96 7.80 -1.91 1.13
C ILE A 96 6.52 -2.51 1.75
N GLU A 97 6.66 -3.38 2.75
CA GLU A 97 5.50 -4.00 3.41
C GLU A 97 4.66 -2.97 4.18
N GLU A 98 5.30 -2.02 4.87
CA GLU A 98 4.59 -0.93 5.54
C GLU A 98 3.90 0.01 4.54
N ALA A 99 4.55 0.34 3.42
CA ALA A 99 3.93 1.11 2.34
C ALA A 99 2.70 0.40 1.76
N LYS A 100 2.73 -0.94 1.59
CA LYS A 100 1.54 -1.72 1.18
C LYS A 100 0.42 -1.62 2.20
N ARG A 101 0.72 -1.65 3.50
CA ARG A 101 -0.29 -1.47 4.56
C ARG A 101 -0.92 -0.08 4.52
N VAL A 102 -0.11 0.97 4.29
CA VAL A 102 -0.62 2.33 4.09
C VAL A 102 -1.58 2.38 2.90
N GLN A 103 -1.17 1.82 1.75
CA GLN A 103 -2.02 1.77 0.55
C GLN A 103 -3.32 1.01 0.79
N LEU A 104 -3.27 -0.11 1.53
CA LEU A 104 -4.45 -0.88 1.90
C LEU A 104 -5.42 -0.04 2.74
N VAL A 105 -4.92 0.70 3.74
CA VAL A 105 -5.72 1.60 4.56
C VAL A 105 -6.37 2.69 3.71
N MET A 106 -5.59 3.34 2.82
CA MET A 106 -6.11 4.36 1.91
C MET A 106 -7.22 3.82 1.01
N ALA A 107 -7.02 2.65 0.41
CA ALA A 107 -8.00 2.02 -0.47
C ALA A 107 -9.29 1.67 0.28
N ARG A 108 -9.19 1.16 1.51
CA ARG A 108 -10.36 0.86 2.35
C ARG A 108 -11.09 2.10 2.82
N CYS A 109 -10.37 3.19 3.13
CA CYS A 109 -11.01 4.46 3.49
C CYS A 109 -11.78 5.05 2.31
N ARG A 110 -11.19 5.05 1.11
CA ARG A 110 -11.88 5.43 -0.14
C ARG A 110 -13.14 4.60 -0.37
N TYR A 111 -13.07 3.29 -0.11
CA TYR A 111 -14.23 2.42 -0.21
C TYR A 111 -15.29 2.74 0.86
N ALA A 112 -14.88 3.10 2.07
CA ALA A 112 -15.78 3.50 3.14
C ALA A 112 -16.53 4.82 2.84
N GLU A 113 -15.94 5.74 2.07
CA GLU A 113 -16.61 6.97 1.62
C GLU A 113 -17.88 6.67 0.83
N PHE A 114 -17.88 5.61 0.00
CA PHE A 114 -19.07 5.20 -0.76
C PHE A 114 -20.25 4.83 0.15
N TYR A 115 -19.98 4.19 1.29
CA TYR A 115 -21.03 3.88 2.25
C TYR A 115 -21.56 5.15 2.90
N LEU A 116 -20.70 6.13 3.21
CA LEU A 116 -21.14 7.40 3.77
C LEU A 116 -22.13 8.15 2.86
N GLU A 117 -21.93 8.08 1.54
CA GLU A 117 -22.80 8.72 0.56
C GLU A 117 -24.17 8.03 0.40
N GLN A 118 -24.32 6.79 0.86
CA GLN A 118 -25.52 5.95 0.66
C GLN A 118 -26.33 5.70 1.94
N LEU A 119 -25.90 6.29 3.06
CA LEU A 119 -26.30 6.08 4.46
C LEU A 119 -27.79 6.31 4.83
N ASP A 120 -28.73 5.72 4.11
CA ASP A 120 -30.17 5.78 4.40
C ASP A 120 -30.62 4.70 5.41
N ASP A 121 -29.78 3.70 5.75
CA ASP A 121 -30.11 2.67 6.74
C ASP A 121 -29.01 2.37 7.79
N ASP A 122 -29.42 1.69 8.87
CA ASP A 122 -28.55 1.35 10.01
C ASP A 122 -27.58 0.19 9.69
N TYR A 123 -27.83 -0.59 8.64
CA TYR A 123 -26.95 -1.67 8.22
C TYR A 123 -25.66 -1.10 7.59
N GLU A 124 -25.79 -0.09 6.73
CA GLU A 124 -24.65 0.59 6.11
C GLU A 124 -23.79 1.35 7.12
N ARG A 125 -24.42 1.94 8.16
CA ARG A 125 -23.70 2.50 9.33
C ARG A 125 -22.84 1.44 10.02
N GLY A 126 -23.36 0.23 10.16
CA GLY A 126 -22.65 -0.90 10.77
C GLY A 126 -21.42 -1.31 9.96
N GLN A 127 -21.56 -1.42 8.64
CA GLN A 127 -20.46 -1.75 7.74
C GLN A 127 -19.37 -0.67 7.73
N PHE A 128 -19.79 0.60 7.64
CA PHE A 128 -18.86 1.72 7.75
C PHE A 128 -18.04 1.66 9.04
N HIS A 129 -18.70 1.47 10.18
CA HIS A 129 -18.02 1.36 11.48
C HIS A 129 -17.01 0.21 11.50
N GLN A 130 -17.34 -0.95 10.91
CA GLN A 130 -16.45 -2.10 10.83
C GLN A 130 -15.21 -1.82 9.96
N ILE A 131 -15.40 -1.17 8.80
CA ILE A 131 -14.29 -0.82 7.89
C ILE A 131 -13.36 0.19 8.58
N VAL A 132 -13.89 1.23 9.22
CA VAL A 132 -13.10 2.23 9.95
C VAL A 132 -12.26 1.57 11.04
N ASN A 133 -12.84 0.69 11.85
CA ASN A 133 -12.09 -0.01 12.90
C ASN A 133 -11.00 -0.94 12.34
N SER A 134 -11.27 -1.60 11.22
CA SER A 134 -10.27 -2.40 10.52
C SER A 134 -9.10 -1.54 10.00
N CYS A 135 -9.40 -0.35 9.46
CA CYS A 135 -8.39 0.61 9.02
C CYS A 135 -7.53 1.10 10.19
N LEU A 136 -8.16 1.47 11.31
CA LEU A 136 -7.46 1.90 12.52
C LEU A 136 -6.52 0.83 13.07
N ASN A 137 -7.00 -0.41 13.15
CA ASN A 137 -6.17 -1.53 13.61
C ASN A 137 -4.98 -1.76 12.66
N THR A 138 -5.19 -1.64 11.35
CA THR A 138 -4.12 -1.80 10.36
C THR A 138 -3.09 -0.67 10.48
N ALA A 139 -3.55 0.58 10.59
CA ALA A 139 -2.69 1.75 10.72
C ALA A 139 -1.86 1.72 12.01
N ARG A 140 -2.48 1.39 13.15
CA ARG A 140 -1.79 1.31 14.45
C ARG A 140 -0.74 0.21 14.53
N ASN A 141 -0.85 -0.84 13.69
CA ASN A 141 0.11 -1.93 13.60
C ASN A 141 1.28 -1.63 12.63
N ILE A 142 1.36 -0.42 12.08
CA ILE A 142 2.54 0.05 11.33
C ILE A 142 3.57 0.54 12.34
N SER A 143 4.82 0.09 12.17
CA SER A 143 5.89 0.33 13.14
C SER A 143 6.52 1.69 12.91
N ASP A 144 6.78 2.04 11.64
CA ASP A 144 7.33 3.33 11.29
C ASP A 144 6.35 4.48 11.61
N PRO A 145 6.77 5.50 12.37
CA PRO A 145 5.90 6.61 12.76
C PRO A 145 5.37 7.43 11.59
N PHE A 146 6.16 7.60 10.52
CA PHE A 146 5.75 8.36 9.34
C PHE A 146 4.71 7.58 8.53
N PHE A 147 4.92 6.29 8.28
CA PHE A 147 3.93 5.45 7.62
C PHE A 147 2.66 5.30 8.44
N ARG A 148 2.77 5.13 9.76
CA ARG A 148 1.61 5.12 10.64
C ARG A 148 0.81 6.41 10.54
N SER A 149 1.47 7.56 10.67
CA SER A 149 0.82 8.87 10.54
C SER A 149 0.15 9.04 9.17
N SER A 150 0.84 8.63 8.10
CA SER A 150 0.33 8.63 6.73
C SER A 150 -0.90 7.73 6.53
N ALA A 151 -0.97 6.59 7.22
CA ALA A 151 -2.14 5.72 7.22
C ALA A 151 -3.31 6.28 8.05
N LEU A 152 -3.03 7.03 9.12
CA LEU A 152 -4.06 7.67 9.94
C LEU A 152 -4.72 8.86 9.23
N GLN A 153 -3.98 9.59 8.39
CA GLN A 153 -4.51 10.73 7.61
C GLN A 153 -5.87 10.46 6.92
N PRO A 154 -6.00 9.47 6.02
CA PRO A 154 -7.27 9.23 5.34
C PRO A 154 -8.40 8.82 6.30
N ILE A 155 -8.07 8.21 7.44
CA ILE A 155 -9.06 7.83 8.47
C ILE A 155 -9.61 9.08 9.16
N VAL A 156 -8.74 10.05 9.49
CA VAL A 156 -9.15 11.31 10.12
C VAL A 156 -10.13 12.07 9.23
N LEU A 157 -9.81 12.20 7.94
CA LEU A 157 -10.68 12.87 6.97
C LEU A 157 -12.01 12.13 6.79
N LEU A 158 -11.97 10.80 6.78
CA LEU A 158 -13.16 9.97 6.66
C LEU A 158 -14.08 10.13 7.88
N LEU A 159 -13.51 10.20 9.09
CA LEU A 159 -14.26 10.40 10.32
C LEU A 159 -14.89 11.80 10.39
N ASP A 160 -14.21 12.82 9.85
CA ASP A 160 -14.79 14.16 9.70
C ASP A 160 -15.99 14.15 8.76
N LYS A 161 -15.87 13.52 7.59
CA LYS A 161 -16.99 13.36 6.65
C LYS A 161 -18.18 12.60 7.25
N ALA A 162 -17.91 11.68 8.18
CA ALA A 162 -18.94 10.92 8.90
C ALA A 162 -19.55 11.69 10.09
N ASP A 163 -19.09 12.92 10.36
CA ASP A 163 -19.42 13.74 11.52
C ASP A 163 -19.12 13.06 12.87
N TRP A 164 -18.09 12.20 12.92
CA TRP A 164 -17.65 11.49 14.12
C TRP A 164 -16.52 12.24 14.82
N GLN A 165 -16.82 13.45 15.27
CA GLN A 165 -15.83 14.42 15.73
C GLN A 165 -14.97 13.92 16.89
N ASP A 166 -15.58 13.33 17.92
CA ASP A 166 -14.87 12.80 19.10
C ASP A 166 -13.80 11.77 18.71
N LYS A 167 -14.14 10.87 17.78
CA LYS A 167 -13.23 9.81 17.33
C LYS A 167 -12.17 10.37 16.39
N ARG A 168 -12.53 11.32 15.53
CA ARG A 168 -11.60 12.05 14.66
C ARG A 168 -10.52 12.75 15.50
N ASP A 169 -10.91 13.48 16.54
CA ASP A 169 -9.99 14.19 17.43
C ASP A 169 -9.08 13.23 18.17
N GLN A 170 -9.64 12.12 18.69
CA GLN A 170 -8.84 11.06 19.30
C GLN A 170 -7.76 10.53 18.34
N VAL A 171 -8.14 10.18 17.11
CA VAL A 171 -7.20 9.66 16.11
C VAL A 171 -6.18 10.72 15.68
N MET A 172 -6.58 11.99 15.61
CA MET A 172 -5.69 13.11 15.29
C MET A 172 -4.58 13.29 16.35
N THR A 173 -4.85 12.97 17.62
CA THR A 173 -3.79 12.96 18.66
C THR A 173 -2.75 11.85 18.45
N GLU A 174 -3.10 10.76 17.78
CA GLU A 174 -2.20 9.64 17.47
C GLU A 174 -1.27 9.92 16.27
N VAL A 175 -1.58 10.95 15.47
CA VAL A 175 -0.73 11.41 14.36
C VAL A 175 0.51 12.08 14.97
N SER A 176 1.66 11.42 14.84
CA SER A 176 2.93 11.87 15.44
C SER A 176 3.78 12.72 14.50
N ASP A 177 3.53 12.64 13.19
CA ASP A 177 4.27 13.42 12.20
C ASP A 177 3.62 14.80 11.96
N ASP A 178 4.37 15.87 12.17
CA ASP A 178 3.88 17.25 12.09
C ASP A 178 3.49 17.66 10.67
N LEU A 179 4.20 17.18 9.64
CA LEU A 179 3.89 17.49 8.24
C LEU A 179 2.57 16.83 7.84
N VAL A 180 2.36 15.58 8.24
CA VAL A 180 1.09 14.88 8.03
C VAL A 180 -0.03 15.57 8.79
N ARG A 181 0.20 15.98 10.05
CA ARG A 181 -0.79 16.72 10.85
C ARG A 181 -1.21 18.04 10.18
N GLN A 182 -0.26 18.87 9.78
CA GLN A 182 -0.54 20.13 9.08
C GLN A 182 -1.33 19.92 7.78
N ARG A 183 -1.01 18.86 7.03
CA ARG A 183 -1.75 18.50 5.82
C ARG A 183 -3.20 18.13 6.13
N ILE A 184 -3.44 17.35 7.18
CA ILE A 184 -4.80 17.02 7.64
C ILE A 184 -5.55 18.30 7.99
N ASP A 185 -4.96 19.17 8.80
CA ASP A 185 -5.59 20.43 9.23
C ASP A 185 -5.97 21.31 8.03
N ALA A 186 -5.09 21.42 7.03
CA ALA A 186 -5.37 22.15 5.79
C ALA A 186 -6.58 21.56 5.04
N GLN A 187 -6.64 20.24 4.91
CA GLN A 187 -7.73 19.54 4.22
C GLN A 187 -9.06 19.64 4.97
N LEU A 188 -9.04 19.58 6.31
CA LEU A 188 -10.23 19.81 7.13
C LEU A 188 -10.71 21.26 7.01
N GLY A 189 -9.79 22.23 6.92
CA GLY A 189 -10.12 23.63 6.69
C GLY A 189 -10.79 23.89 5.33
N GLU A 190 -10.35 23.21 4.27
CA GLU A 190 -10.96 23.30 2.93
C GLU A 190 -12.37 22.69 2.87
N LEU A 191 -12.69 21.71 3.71
CA LEU A 191 -14.02 21.07 3.75
C LEU A 191 -15.09 21.94 4.42
N VAL A 192 -14.69 22.96 5.19
CA VAL A 192 -15.58 23.83 5.98
C VAL A 192 -15.86 25.18 5.30
N SER A 193 -15.09 25.54 4.26
CA SER A 193 -15.22 26.82 3.51
C SER A 193 -16.19 26.75 2.34
#